data_AF-A0A1I7W5E5-F1
#
_entry.id   AF-A0A1I7W5E5-F1
#
_cell.length_a   1.000
_cell.length_b   1.000
_cell.length_c   1.000
_cell.angle_alpha   90.00
_cell.angle_beta   90.00
_cell.angle_gamma   90.00
#
_symmetry.space_group_name_H-M   'P 1'
#
loop_
_entity.id
_entity.type
_entity.pdbx_description
1 polymer ?
#
loop_
_entity_poly.entity_id
_entity_poly.type
_entity_poly.pdbx_seq_one_letter_code
_entity_poly.pdbx_strand_id
1 'polypeptide(L)'
;MGIGRMRRVQQWLLFARQWHLIDATGQDVWILGKKVANYLAGKHKPIYHPFTDCGDHVVVINCKDVAMHGFSWKNQRFFFDKEMPKSKVEYPAWQIQDFDPCRLMHMTVYRGLDHNQLRKRLIERLHLFADDQMPMFVRRNIGNHMEQVQRVPKRSDEYTAEERAKFPRLFKFGDDHFVDWERPVEDPGHRSAFSGAPFFLLSLAGAIDLDVV
;
A
#
# COMPACT_ATOMS: atom_id res chain seq x y z
N MET A 1 1.60 56.64 2.68
CA MET A 1 2.12 55.85 1.54
C MET A 1 1.10 54.79 1.15
N GLY A 2 0.40 54.96 0.03
CA GLY A 2 -0.57 53.96 -0.45
C GLY A 2 0.15 52.71 -0.93
N ILE A 3 -0.34 51.52 -0.56
CA ILE A 3 0.12 50.24 -1.11
C ILE A 3 -0.11 50.29 -2.63
N GLY A 4 0.98 50.27 -3.40
CA GLY A 4 0.91 50.28 -4.87
C GLY A 4 0.08 49.11 -5.41
N ARG A 5 -0.62 49.34 -6.53
CA ARG A 5 -1.52 48.37 -7.18
C ARG A 5 -0.89 46.97 -7.35
N MET A 6 0.41 46.92 -7.61
CA MET A 6 1.17 45.68 -7.81
C MET A 6 1.45 44.88 -6.53
N ARG A 7 1.60 45.56 -5.38
CA ARG A 7 1.88 44.90 -4.09
C ARG A 7 0.70 44.05 -3.61
N ARG A 8 -0.53 44.47 -3.90
CA ARG A 8 -1.74 43.69 -3.62
C ARG A 8 -1.75 42.38 -4.40
N VAL A 9 -1.43 42.44 -5.70
CA VAL A 9 -1.41 41.25 -6.57
C VAL A 9 -0.32 40.28 -6.12
N GLN A 10 0.87 40.80 -5.77
CA GLN A 10 1.96 39.98 -5.24
C GLN A 10 1.57 39.28 -3.94
N GLN A 11 0.92 39.99 -3.00
CA GLN A 11 0.40 39.40 -1.77
C GLN A 11 -0.65 38.32 -2.05
N TRP A 12 -1.58 38.58 -2.97
CA TRP A 12 -2.62 37.63 -3.34
C TRP A 12 -2.02 36.36 -3.96
N LEU A 13 -1.04 36.49 -4.85
CA LEU A 13 -0.36 35.36 -5.47
C LEU A 13 0.46 34.55 -4.45
N LEU A 14 1.09 35.22 -3.48
CA LEU A 14 1.87 34.57 -2.42
C LEU A 14 1.00 33.69 -1.51
N PHE A 15 -0.19 34.17 -1.14
CA PHE A 15 -1.13 33.45 -0.28
C PHE A 15 -2.22 32.67 -1.05
N ALA A 16 -2.08 32.56 -2.38
CA ALA A 16 -2.99 31.78 -3.18
C ALA A 16 -2.94 30.30 -2.75
N ARG A 17 -4.13 29.69 -2.70
CA ARG A 17 -4.27 28.26 -2.37
C ARG A 17 -4.27 27.45 -3.65
N GLN A 18 -3.36 26.49 -3.71
CA GLN A 18 -3.25 25.56 -4.83
C GLN A 18 -4.00 24.27 -4.54
N TRP A 19 -4.29 23.51 -5.60
CA TRP A 19 -4.89 22.19 -5.53
C TRP A 19 -3.87 21.17 -5.96
N HIS A 20 -3.53 20.27 -5.05
CA HIS A 20 -2.56 19.22 -5.25
C HIS A 20 -3.26 17.86 -5.35
N LEU A 21 -2.90 17.05 -6.32
CA LEU A 21 -3.36 15.68 -6.48
C LEU A 21 -2.27 14.70 -6.04
N ILE A 22 -2.61 13.68 -5.26
CA ILE A 22 -1.71 12.58 -4.91
C ILE A 22 -2.41 11.24 -5.02
N ASP A 23 -1.69 10.28 -5.59
CA ASP A 23 -2.12 8.89 -5.67
C ASP A 23 -1.63 8.09 -4.46
N ALA A 24 -2.55 7.36 -3.83
CA ALA A 24 -2.30 6.60 -2.61
C ALA A 24 -1.98 5.12 -2.84
N THR A 25 -2.02 4.62 -4.09
CA THR A 25 -1.75 3.22 -4.41
C THR A 25 -0.38 2.76 -3.92
N GLY A 26 -0.35 1.72 -3.09
CA GLY A 26 0.89 1.13 -2.58
C GLY A 26 1.71 2.06 -1.67
N GLN A 27 1.11 3.16 -1.19
CA GLN A 27 1.76 4.11 -0.29
C GLN A 27 1.42 3.80 1.17
N ASP A 28 2.41 3.88 2.06
CA ASP A 28 2.19 3.74 3.50
C ASP A 28 1.34 4.88 4.05
N VAL A 29 0.24 4.54 4.69
CA VAL A 29 -0.76 5.48 5.21
C VAL A 29 -0.13 6.53 6.15
N TRP A 30 0.82 6.14 7.01
CA TRP A 30 1.40 7.05 8.00
C TRP A 30 2.32 8.08 7.36
N ILE A 31 3.18 7.62 6.46
CA ILE A 31 4.13 8.47 5.77
C ILE A 31 3.39 9.41 4.81
N LEU A 32 2.43 8.88 4.05
CA LEU A 32 1.57 9.65 3.16
C LEU A 32 0.75 10.68 3.95
N GLY A 33 0.10 10.27 5.03
CA GLY A 33 -0.72 11.14 5.88
C GLY A 33 0.08 12.31 6.47
N LYS A 34 1.32 12.07 6.90
CA LYS A 34 2.23 13.14 7.38
C LYS A 34 2.59 14.11 6.26
N LYS A 35 2.87 13.62 5.05
CA LYS A 35 3.15 14.48 3.88
C LYS A 35 1.93 15.33 3.55
N VAL A 36 0.75 14.74 3.46
CA VAL A 36 -0.52 15.45 3.20
C VAL A 36 -0.81 16.50 4.27
N ALA A 37 -0.63 16.17 5.56
CA ALA A 37 -0.82 17.12 6.66
C ALA A 37 0.11 18.34 6.55
N ASN A 38 1.36 18.17 6.11
CA ASN A 38 2.28 19.28 5.87
C ASN A 38 1.83 20.20 4.74
N TYR A 39 1.21 19.66 3.69
CA TYR A 39 0.65 20.44 2.59
C TYR A 39 -0.60 21.20 3.02
N LEU A 40 -1.51 20.55 3.76
CA LEU A 40 -2.68 21.18 4.35
C LEU A 40 -2.30 22.30 5.32
N ALA A 41 -1.24 22.14 6.12
CA ALA A 41 -0.75 23.18 7.02
C ALA A 41 0.02 24.30 6.31
N GLY A 42 0.44 24.10 5.05
CA GLY A 42 1.27 25.05 4.30
C GLY A 42 2.76 25.00 4.64
N LYS A 43 3.22 24.02 5.44
CA LYS A 43 4.63 23.85 5.87
C LYS A 43 5.61 23.62 4.71
N HIS A 44 5.10 23.25 3.54
CA HIS A 44 5.89 23.10 2.31
C HIS A 44 6.26 24.45 1.67
N LYS A 45 5.55 25.54 1.99
CA LYS A 45 5.85 26.89 1.49
C LYS A 45 6.84 27.58 2.43
N PRO A 46 7.84 28.30 1.91
CA PRO A 46 8.82 29.02 2.75
C PRO A 46 8.20 30.19 3.53
N ILE A 47 6.99 30.61 3.19
CA ILE A 47 6.21 31.66 3.86
C ILE A 47 5.46 31.18 5.10
N TYR A 48 5.59 29.90 5.46
CA TYR A 48 4.84 29.29 6.54
C TYR A 48 5.08 30.02 7.87
N HIS A 49 3.99 30.37 8.54
CA HIS A 49 4.01 30.86 9.91
C HIS A 49 2.85 30.24 10.69
N PRO A 50 3.03 29.79 11.95
CA PRO A 50 1.98 29.10 12.71
C PRO A 50 0.65 29.88 12.86
N PHE A 51 0.71 31.22 12.88
CA PHE A 51 -0.48 32.09 12.96
C PHE A 51 -1.13 32.39 11.60
N THR A 52 -0.46 32.07 10.49
CA THR A 52 -0.94 32.42 9.15
C THR A 52 -1.44 31.19 8.42
N ASP A 53 -2.70 31.24 7.99
CA ASP A 53 -3.30 30.18 7.19
C ASP A 53 -2.85 30.25 5.72
N CYS A 54 -1.81 29.48 5.39
CA CYS A 54 -1.21 29.40 4.05
C CYS A 54 -1.34 28.00 3.41
N GLY A 55 -2.21 27.16 3.98
CA GLY A 55 -2.48 25.79 3.56
C GLY A 55 -3.20 25.65 2.23
N ASP A 56 -2.91 24.55 1.54
CA ASP A 56 -3.47 24.23 0.22
C ASP A 56 -4.58 23.17 0.29
N HIS A 57 -5.27 22.95 -0.84
CA HIS A 57 -6.18 21.84 -1.03
C HIS A 57 -5.38 20.60 -1.46
N VAL A 58 -5.70 19.46 -0.88
CA VAL A 58 -5.07 18.19 -1.23
C VAL A 58 -6.16 17.18 -1.57
N VAL A 59 -6.06 16.61 -2.77
CA VAL A 59 -6.92 15.57 -3.29
C VAL A 59 -6.13 14.27 -3.26
N VAL A 60 -6.63 13.28 -2.54
CA VAL A 60 -6.05 11.93 -2.49
C VAL A 60 -6.98 10.98 -3.22
N ILE A 61 -6.45 10.28 -4.22
CA ILE A 61 -7.17 9.25 -4.99
C ILE A 61 -6.71 7.85 -4.60
N ASN A 62 -7.51 6.85 -4.95
CA ASN A 62 -7.22 5.43 -4.70
C ASN A 62 -6.95 5.13 -3.22
N CYS A 63 -7.71 5.76 -2.31
CA CYS A 63 -7.55 5.56 -0.87
C CYS A 63 -7.80 4.10 -0.45
N LYS A 64 -8.48 3.30 -1.27
CA LYS A 64 -8.70 1.86 -1.00
C LYS A 64 -7.41 1.04 -1.07
N ASP A 65 -6.46 1.43 -1.93
CA ASP A 65 -5.24 0.67 -2.27
C ASP A 65 -4.02 1.12 -1.47
N VAL A 66 -4.25 1.72 -0.31
CA VAL A 66 -3.19 2.14 0.61
C VAL A 66 -2.49 0.93 1.23
N ALA A 67 -1.21 1.09 1.55
CA ALA A 67 -0.42 0.07 2.23
C ALA A 67 -0.17 0.44 3.70
N MET A 68 0.14 -0.57 4.51
CA MET A 68 0.73 -0.37 5.83
C MET A 68 1.91 -1.31 5.99
N HIS A 69 2.91 -0.89 6.74
CA HIS A 69 4.09 -1.70 7.00
C HIS A 69 3.78 -2.99 7.80
N GLY A 70 4.23 -4.15 7.31
CA GLY A 70 4.19 -5.44 8.01
C GLY A 70 2.79 -5.86 8.47
N PHE A 71 2.66 -6.29 9.73
CA PHE A 71 1.39 -6.72 10.33
C PHE A 71 0.57 -5.59 10.94
N SER A 72 0.91 -4.33 10.65
CA SER A 72 0.24 -3.16 11.25
C SER A 72 -1.26 -3.13 10.95
N TRP A 73 -1.70 -3.68 9.82
CA TRP A 73 -3.13 -3.82 9.52
C TRP A 73 -3.93 -4.51 10.63
N LYS A 74 -3.39 -5.57 11.23
CA LYS A 74 -4.03 -6.34 12.30
C LYS A 74 -3.69 -5.83 13.70
N ASN A 75 -2.45 -5.37 13.89
CA ASN A 75 -1.94 -4.99 15.20
C ASN A 75 -2.34 -3.57 15.59
N GLN A 76 -2.46 -2.66 14.61
CA GLN A 76 -2.84 -1.29 14.87
C GLN A 76 -4.33 -1.22 15.21
N ARG A 77 -4.60 -0.83 16.45
CA ARG A 77 -5.94 -0.67 17.00
C ARG A 77 -6.30 0.81 17.13
N PHE A 78 -7.54 1.15 16.78
CA PHE A 78 -8.13 2.47 16.96
C PHE A 78 -9.23 2.39 18.00
N PHE A 79 -9.22 3.35 18.92
CA PHE A 79 -10.16 3.41 20.04
C PHE A 79 -11.19 4.51 19.79
N PHE A 80 -12.46 4.15 19.99
CA PHE A 80 -13.58 5.06 19.95
C PHE A 80 -14.31 4.98 21.29
N ASP A 81 -14.57 6.14 21.89
CA ASP A 81 -15.33 6.24 23.13
C ASP A 81 -16.76 6.68 22.79
N LYS A 82 -17.75 6.04 23.41
CA LYS A 82 -19.17 6.38 23.28
C LYS A 82 -19.67 7.27 24.42
N GLU A 83 -18.76 7.82 25.23
CA GLU A 83 -19.05 8.71 26.37
C GLU A 83 -19.86 8.07 27.51
N MET A 84 -20.01 6.74 27.47
CA MET A 84 -20.66 5.94 28.52
C MET A 84 -19.64 5.04 29.24
N PRO A 85 -19.83 4.77 30.55
CA PRO A 85 -18.93 3.88 31.30
C PRO A 85 -18.76 2.52 30.61
N LYS A 86 -17.52 2.06 30.50
CA LYS A 86 -17.13 0.77 29.86
C LYS A 86 -17.54 0.64 28.37
N SER A 87 -17.78 1.74 27.68
CA SER A 87 -18.25 1.75 26.28
C SER A 87 -17.15 2.10 25.27
N LYS A 88 -15.92 1.66 25.55
CA LYS A 88 -14.80 1.80 24.62
C LYS A 88 -14.89 0.70 23.58
N VAL A 89 -14.93 1.11 22.31
CA VAL A 89 -14.92 0.20 21.17
C VAL A 89 -13.57 0.29 20.50
N GLU A 90 -13.05 -0.87 20.11
CA GLU A 90 -11.77 -1.00 19.47
C GLU A 90 -11.93 -1.67 18.12
N TYR A 91 -11.36 -1.05 17.08
CA TYR A 91 -11.34 -1.60 15.74
C TYR A 91 -9.90 -1.71 15.24
N PRO A 92 -9.49 -2.85 14.68
CA PRO A 92 -8.23 -2.95 13.96
C PRO A 92 -8.28 -2.16 12.64
N ALA A 93 -7.13 -1.74 12.14
CA ALA A 93 -7.04 -0.88 10.96
C ALA A 93 -7.75 -1.46 9.72
N TRP A 94 -7.61 -2.78 9.49
CA TRP A 94 -8.26 -3.46 8.35
C TRP A 94 -9.79 -3.33 8.39
N GLN A 95 -10.40 -3.50 9.56
CA GLN A 95 -11.86 -3.41 9.70
C GLN A 95 -12.39 -2.00 9.42
N ILE A 96 -11.60 -0.97 9.74
CA ILE A 96 -11.96 0.43 9.44
C ILE A 96 -11.89 0.69 7.94
N GLN A 97 -10.85 0.16 7.29
CA GLN A 97 -10.66 0.29 5.85
C GLN A 97 -11.74 -0.45 5.06
N ASP A 98 -12.16 -1.62 5.52
CA ASP A 98 -13.25 -2.39 4.90
C ASP A 98 -14.60 -1.66 5.01
N PHE A 99 -14.85 -0.99 6.15
CA PHE A 99 -16.08 -0.23 6.37
C PHE A 99 -16.11 1.09 5.56
N ASP A 100 -15.02 1.86 5.62
CA ASP A 100 -14.84 3.09 4.84
C ASP A 100 -13.37 3.21 4.41
N PRO A 101 -13.07 3.02 3.11
CA PRO A 101 -11.71 2.99 2.60
C PRO A 101 -10.98 4.35 2.70
N CYS A 102 -11.71 5.45 2.90
CA CYS A 102 -11.10 6.78 3.08
C CYS A 102 -10.88 7.12 4.54
N ARG A 103 -11.55 6.42 5.48
CA ARG A 103 -11.57 6.78 6.90
C ARG A 103 -10.20 6.70 7.54
N LEU A 104 -9.44 5.65 7.21
CA LEU A 104 -8.11 5.44 7.76
C LEU A 104 -7.16 6.57 7.38
N MET A 105 -7.21 7.00 6.12
CA MET A 105 -6.43 8.14 5.62
C MET A 105 -6.85 9.45 6.28
N HIS A 106 -8.16 9.70 6.40
CA HIS A 106 -8.69 10.88 7.09
C HIS A 106 -8.18 10.96 8.54
N MET A 107 -8.30 9.88 9.32
CA MET A 107 -7.84 9.83 10.71
C MET A 107 -6.34 10.07 10.82
N THR A 108 -5.55 9.50 9.90
CA THR A 108 -4.10 9.64 9.91
C THR A 108 -3.68 11.07 9.61
N VAL A 109 -4.28 11.71 8.59
CA VAL A 109 -4.04 13.13 8.28
C VAL A 109 -4.48 14.03 9.44
N TYR A 110 -5.66 13.78 10.00
CA TYR A 110 -6.17 14.54 11.13
C TYR A 110 -5.24 14.47 12.35
N ARG A 111 -4.66 13.28 12.61
CA ARG A 111 -3.66 13.08 13.67
C ARG A 111 -2.31 13.73 13.34
N GLY A 112 -1.96 13.85 12.06
CA GLY A 112 -0.74 14.50 11.59
C GLY A 112 -0.78 16.04 11.65
N LEU A 113 -1.96 16.65 11.77
CA LEU A 113 -2.14 18.09 11.95
C LEU A 113 -1.90 18.52 13.41
N ASP A 114 -1.35 19.71 13.59
CA ASP A 114 -1.11 20.29 14.91
C ASP A 114 -2.44 20.49 15.68
N HIS A 115 -2.40 20.31 17.00
CA HIS A 115 -3.60 20.33 17.85
C HIS A 115 -4.06 21.78 18.13
N ASN A 116 -4.73 22.40 17.16
CA ASN A 116 -5.26 23.77 17.27
C ASN A 116 -6.70 23.88 16.74
N GLN A 117 -7.30 25.08 16.86
CA GLN A 117 -8.64 25.35 16.33
C GLN A 117 -8.65 25.39 14.78
N LEU A 118 -7.54 25.75 14.14
CA LEU A 118 -7.41 25.78 12.68
C LEU A 118 -7.51 24.38 12.07
N ARG A 119 -7.17 23.32 12.81
CA ARG A 119 -7.19 21.93 12.35
C ARG A 119 -8.51 21.54 11.68
N LYS A 120 -9.65 22.00 12.23
CA LYS A 120 -10.98 21.75 11.65
C LYS A 120 -11.13 22.39 10.26
N ARG A 121 -10.64 23.62 10.07
CA ARG A 121 -10.66 24.32 8.78
C ARG A 121 -9.65 23.74 7.78
N LEU A 122 -8.55 23.18 8.27
CA LEU A 122 -7.55 22.54 7.43
C LEU A 122 -8.04 21.20 6.88
N ILE A 123 -8.69 20.39 7.72
CA ILE A 123 -9.19 19.08 7.29
C ILE A 123 -10.34 19.19 6.28
N GLU A 124 -11.14 20.26 6.33
CA GLU A 124 -12.17 20.55 5.32
C GLU A 124 -11.61 20.74 3.89
N ARG A 125 -10.30 21.00 3.75
CA ARG A 125 -9.61 21.15 2.46
C ARG A 125 -9.06 19.84 1.92
N LEU A 126 -9.12 18.78 2.73
CA LEU A 126 -8.75 17.44 2.31
C LEU A 126 -9.92 16.82 1.56
N HIS A 127 -9.67 16.36 0.34
CA HIS A 127 -10.63 15.64 -0.47
C HIS A 127 -10.11 14.22 -0.67
N LEU A 128 -10.85 13.22 -0.20
CA LEU A 128 -10.49 11.82 -0.28
C LEU A 128 -11.44 11.10 -1.21
N PHE A 129 -10.89 10.29 -2.11
CA PHE A 129 -11.65 9.43 -3.00
C PHE A 129 -11.15 7.99 -2.88
N ALA A 130 -12.09 7.06 -2.77
CA ALA A 130 -11.79 5.62 -2.67
C ALA A 130 -11.14 5.10 -3.96
N ASP A 131 -11.62 5.60 -5.09
CA ASP A 131 -11.16 5.31 -6.45
C ASP A 131 -10.62 6.57 -7.14
N ASP A 132 -10.37 6.49 -8.44
CA ASP A 132 -9.96 7.60 -9.31
C ASP A 132 -11.13 8.53 -9.73
N GLN A 133 -12.38 8.13 -9.46
CA GLN A 133 -13.54 8.92 -9.84
C GLN A 133 -13.73 10.12 -8.92
N MET A 134 -13.68 11.33 -9.48
CA MET A 134 -13.84 12.59 -8.76
C MET A 134 -14.85 13.52 -9.43
N PRO A 135 -15.54 14.40 -8.67
CA PRO A 135 -16.44 15.40 -9.23
C PRO A 135 -15.73 16.37 -10.18
N MET A 136 -16.45 16.83 -11.21
CA MET A 136 -15.93 17.76 -12.23
C MET A 136 -15.35 19.05 -11.63
N PHE A 137 -15.94 19.56 -10.55
CA PHE A 137 -15.45 20.74 -9.84
C PHE A 137 -14.01 20.56 -9.31
N VAL A 138 -13.73 19.40 -8.71
CA VAL A 138 -12.40 19.09 -8.18
C VAL A 138 -11.42 18.94 -9.33
N ARG A 139 -11.79 18.13 -10.34
CA ARG A 139 -10.94 17.85 -11.50
C ARG A 139 -10.48 19.11 -12.24
N ARG A 140 -11.35 20.11 -12.38
CA ARG A 140 -11.03 21.37 -13.08
C ARG A 140 -10.03 22.25 -12.32
N ASN A 141 -10.01 22.15 -11.00
CA ASN A 141 -9.22 23.03 -10.14
C ASN A 141 -7.83 22.48 -9.85
N ILE A 142 -7.59 21.19 -10.07
CA ILE A 142 -6.28 20.55 -9.88
C ILE A 142 -5.24 21.26 -10.74
N GLY A 143 -4.21 21.80 -10.09
CA GLY A 143 -3.13 22.53 -10.75
C GLY A 143 -1.77 21.84 -10.63
N ASN A 144 -1.59 20.98 -9.62
CA ASN A 144 -0.32 20.33 -9.35
C ASN A 144 -0.50 18.85 -9.00
N HIS A 145 0.49 18.04 -9.36
CA HIS A 145 0.56 16.62 -9.01
C HIS A 145 1.74 16.40 -8.07
N MET A 146 1.47 15.86 -6.88
CA MET A 146 2.48 15.56 -5.89
C MET A 146 3.18 14.25 -6.23
N GLU A 147 4.48 14.19 -5.97
CA GLU A 147 5.21 12.95 -6.06
C GLU A 147 4.74 11.96 -4.99
N GLN A 148 4.63 10.68 -5.37
CA GLN A 148 4.46 9.57 -4.44
C GLN A 148 5.62 9.55 -3.42
N VAL A 149 5.35 9.11 -2.20
CA VAL A 149 6.35 9.17 -1.12
C VAL A 149 7.28 7.98 -1.15
N GLN A 150 6.71 6.81 -1.42
CA GLN A 150 7.41 5.54 -1.53
C GLN A 150 7.40 5.10 -2.98
N ARG A 151 8.51 4.53 -3.43
CA ARG A 151 8.59 3.86 -4.72
C ARG A 151 7.91 2.51 -4.58
N VAL A 152 6.85 2.29 -5.35
CA VAL A 152 6.16 1.00 -5.39
C VAL A 152 7.08 0.00 -6.09
N PRO A 153 7.47 -1.11 -5.42
CA PRO A 153 8.33 -2.11 -6.04
C PRO A 153 7.56 -2.88 -7.12
N LYS A 154 8.24 -3.21 -8.22
CA LYS A 154 7.68 -4.08 -9.25
C LYS A 154 7.56 -5.52 -8.74
N ARG A 155 6.43 -6.18 -9.00
CA ARG A 155 6.26 -7.61 -8.74
C ARG A 155 7.06 -8.44 -9.75
N SER A 156 7.43 -9.68 -9.40
CA SER A 156 8.14 -10.62 -10.30
C SER A 156 7.53 -10.71 -11.69
N ASP A 157 6.21 -10.65 -11.75
CA ASP A 157 5.41 -10.87 -12.96
C ASP A 157 5.48 -9.67 -13.92
N GLU A 158 5.77 -8.47 -13.40
CA GLU A 158 5.81 -7.20 -14.13
C GLU A 158 7.17 -6.93 -14.81
N TYR A 159 8.21 -7.70 -14.47
CA TYR A 159 9.52 -7.56 -15.12
C TYR A 159 9.48 -8.06 -16.57
N THR A 160 10.07 -7.28 -17.48
CA THR A 160 10.16 -7.70 -18.89
C THR A 160 11.16 -8.85 -19.07
N ALA A 161 11.03 -9.62 -20.15
CA ALA A 161 11.94 -10.73 -20.44
C ALA A 161 13.40 -10.25 -20.59
N GLU A 162 13.60 -9.04 -21.12
CA GLU A 162 14.91 -8.39 -21.24
C GLU A 162 15.51 -8.04 -19.87
N GLU A 163 14.71 -7.43 -18.98
CA GLU A 163 15.13 -7.13 -17.60
C GLU A 163 15.53 -8.42 -16.88
N ARG A 164 14.74 -9.50 -17.03
CA ARG A 164 15.04 -10.82 -16.46
C ARG A 164 16.31 -11.45 -17.05
N ALA A 165 16.54 -11.34 -18.35
CA ALA A 165 17.73 -11.86 -19.01
C ALA A 165 19.01 -11.09 -18.63
N LYS A 166 18.87 -9.78 -18.35
CA LYS A 166 19.98 -8.95 -17.85
C LYS A 166 20.43 -9.38 -16.45
N PHE A 167 19.54 -9.95 -15.63
CA PHE A 167 19.92 -10.51 -14.35
C PHE A 167 20.65 -11.84 -14.54
N PRO A 168 21.95 -11.94 -14.16
CA PRO A 168 22.69 -13.18 -14.30
C PRO A 168 22.11 -14.26 -13.38
N ARG A 169 22.01 -15.49 -13.89
CA ARG A 169 21.64 -16.64 -13.05
C ARG A 169 22.78 -16.90 -12.06
N LEU A 170 22.48 -16.83 -10.77
CA LEU A 170 23.46 -17.04 -9.70
C LEU A 170 23.84 -18.50 -9.49
N PHE A 171 22.87 -19.40 -9.72
CA PHE A 171 23.04 -20.84 -9.52
C PHE A 171 22.62 -21.61 -10.76
N LYS A 172 23.37 -22.68 -11.06
CA LYS A 172 22.97 -23.71 -12.00
C LYS A 172 22.69 -24.96 -11.19
N PHE A 173 21.45 -25.42 -11.24
CA PHE A 173 21.09 -26.69 -10.66
C PHE A 173 21.73 -27.81 -11.48
N GLY A 174 22.18 -28.88 -10.81
CA GLY A 174 22.66 -30.08 -11.50
C GLY A 174 21.51 -30.82 -12.17
N ASP A 175 21.82 -31.74 -13.08
CA ASP A 175 20.80 -32.49 -13.83
C ASP A 175 19.95 -33.38 -12.89
N ASP A 176 20.49 -33.77 -11.74
CA ASP A 176 19.80 -34.52 -10.68
C ASP A 176 18.92 -33.65 -9.76
N HIS A 177 18.86 -32.32 -9.99
CA HIS A 177 18.06 -31.43 -9.16
C HIS A 177 16.56 -31.64 -9.42
N PHE A 178 15.92 -32.25 -8.45
CA PHE A 178 14.49 -32.46 -8.45
C PHE A 178 13.76 -31.28 -7.79
N VAL A 179 12.66 -30.85 -8.40
CA VAL A 179 11.79 -29.79 -7.88
C VAL A 179 10.56 -30.46 -7.26
N ASP A 180 10.47 -30.41 -5.92
CA ASP A 180 9.56 -31.21 -5.08
C ASP A 180 8.07 -31.16 -5.45
N TRP A 181 7.62 -30.14 -6.18
CA TRP A 181 6.22 -29.95 -6.58
C TRP A 181 5.85 -30.53 -7.96
N GLU A 182 6.79 -31.04 -8.74
CA GLU A 182 6.50 -31.62 -10.08
C GLU A 182 6.30 -33.13 -10.08
N ARG A 183 6.83 -33.84 -9.08
CA ARG A 183 6.56 -35.26 -8.81
C ARG A 183 6.41 -35.48 -7.30
N PRO A 184 5.43 -36.26 -6.83
CA PRO A 184 5.41 -36.66 -5.44
C PRO A 184 6.68 -37.48 -5.15
N VAL A 185 7.40 -37.12 -4.08
CA VAL A 185 8.49 -37.95 -3.57
C VAL A 185 7.86 -39.27 -3.13
N GLU A 186 8.34 -40.37 -3.68
CA GLU A 186 7.94 -41.70 -3.21
C GLU A 186 8.27 -41.79 -1.73
N ASP A 187 7.27 -42.10 -0.90
CA ASP A 187 7.47 -42.29 0.54
C ASP A 187 8.60 -43.32 0.71
N PRO A 188 9.71 -43.01 1.42
CA PRO A 188 10.88 -43.89 1.52
C PRO A 188 10.63 -45.19 2.30
N GLY A 189 9.38 -45.67 2.31
CA GLY A 189 8.92 -46.86 3.00
C GLY A 189 8.91 -46.60 4.49
N HIS A 190 7.77 -46.13 5.03
CA HIS A 190 7.49 -46.45 6.42
C HIS A 190 7.57 -47.97 6.54
N ARG A 191 8.51 -48.49 7.34
CA ARG A 191 8.68 -49.94 7.59
C ARG A 191 7.38 -50.52 8.17
N SER A 192 6.40 -50.85 7.33
CA SER A 192 5.28 -51.71 7.69
C SER A 192 5.76 -53.15 7.60
N ALA A 193 6.64 -53.52 8.53
CA ALA A 193 7.08 -54.89 8.71
C ALA A 193 5.99 -55.72 9.42
N PHE A 194 4.73 -55.66 9.01
CA PHE A 194 3.66 -56.55 9.50
C PHE A 194 2.45 -56.54 8.56
N SER A 195 2.43 -57.45 7.59
CA SER A 195 1.25 -58.21 7.12
C SER A 195 1.77 -59.12 6.01
N GLY A 196 1.95 -60.41 6.29
CA GLY A 196 0.84 -61.34 6.13
C GLY A 196 0.97 -61.96 4.74
N ALA A 197 1.77 -63.01 4.65
CA ALA A 197 1.86 -63.84 3.45
C ALA A 197 0.47 -64.28 2.97
N PRO A 198 0.31 -64.47 1.66
CA PRO A 198 -0.16 -65.76 1.22
C PRO A 198 0.80 -66.38 0.20
N PHE A 199 1.02 -67.68 0.40
CA PHE A 199 1.31 -68.69 -0.61
C PHE A 199 0.77 -68.30 -2.00
N PHE A 200 1.56 -68.46 -3.07
CA PHE A 200 1.28 -69.43 -4.15
C PHE A 200 2.33 -69.37 -5.28
N LEU A 201 2.86 -70.57 -5.58
CA LEU A 201 3.40 -71.14 -6.84
C LEU A 201 4.55 -70.48 -7.61
N LEU A 202 5.67 -71.23 -7.60
CA LEU A 202 6.66 -71.32 -8.67
C LEU A 202 5.99 -71.46 -10.06
N SER A 203 6.50 -70.69 -11.02
CA SER A 203 6.55 -71.08 -12.43
C SER A 203 7.88 -70.60 -13.02
N LEU A 204 8.75 -71.57 -13.27
CA LEU A 204 10.01 -71.47 -14.03
C LEU A 204 9.69 -71.46 -15.53
N ALA A 205 10.01 -70.35 -16.21
CA ALA A 205 10.31 -70.23 -17.65
C ALA A 205 10.97 -68.85 -17.81
N GLY A 206 12.17 -68.64 -18.34
CA GLY A 206 12.96 -69.38 -19.32
C GLY A 206 13.26 -68.40 -20.47
N ALA A 207 14.55 -68.09 -20.66
CA ALA A 207 15.20 -67.46 -21.84
C ALA A 207 14.65 -66.09 -22.34
N ILE A 208 15.43 -65.01 -22.33
CA ILE A 208 16.42 -64.62 -23.35
C ILE A 208 15.83 -64.70 -24.77
N ASP A 209 15.66 -63.55 -25.42
CA ASP A 209 16.27 -63.31 -26.72
C ASP A 209 16.42 -61.82 -27.04
N LEU A 210 17.47 -61.58 -27.80
CA LEU A 210 18.20 -60.34 -28.05
C LEU A 210 17.97 -59.90 -29.51
N ASP A 211 18.55 -58.75 -29.85
CA ASP A 211 18.84 -58.20 -31.19
C ASP A 211 17.72 -57.37 -31.83
N VAL A 212 17.98 -56.25 -32.53
CA VAL A 212 19.00 -55.89 -33.54
C VAL A 212 19.00 -54.32 -33.59
N VAL A 213 20.07 -53.50 -33.62
CA VAL A 213 21.39 -53.43 -34.30
C VAL A 213 22.40 -52.74 -33.37
#